data_AF-A0A7S4F8D1-F1
#
_entry.id   AF-A0A7S4F8D1-F1
#
_cell.length_a   1.000
_cell.length_b   1.000
_cell.length_c   1.000
_cell.angle_alpha   90.00
_cell.angle_beta   90.00
_cell.angle_gamma   90.00
#
_symmetry.space_group_name_H-M   'P 1'
#
loop_
_entity.id
_entity.type
_entity.pdbx_description
1 polymer ?
#
loop_
_entity_poly.entity_id
_entity_poly.type
_entity_poly.pdbx_seq_one_letter_code
_entity_poly.pdbx_strand_id
1 'polypeptide(L)'
;RLITPREVSMLRVLKSPPNVLARLLEGVLILRRMPVGETTTMLVKGVHLLVPSWKQIVEGSQQGDFVAQLFDFDKNGLTDEDAELLYPLNAESVKVAEIRKACGALSGLATWTRAMLAYADALKGVQRELELKAQAERKR
;
A
#
# COMPACT_ATOMS: atom_id res chain seq x y z
N ARG A 1 -5.50 15.78 -9.90
CA ARG A 1 -5.52 14.30 -9.78
C ARG A 1 -4.09 13.81 -9.66
N LEU A 2 -3.73 13.14 -8.58
CA LEU A 2 -2.35 12.69 -8.33
C LEU A 2 -1.97 11.49 -9.22
N ILE A 3 -2.92 10.58 -9.48
CA ILE A 3 -2.72 9.40 -10.35
C ILE A 3 -3.24 9.73 -11.76
N THR A 4 -2.47 9.36 -12.78
CA THR A 4 -2.85 9.59 -14.20
C THR A 4 -3.00 8.27 -14.96
N PRO A 5 -3.80 8.23 -16.04
CA PRO A 5 -3.90 7.04 -16.90
C PRO A 5 -2.54 6.58 -17.45
N ARG A 6 -1.62 7.53 -17.67
CA ARG A 6 -0.24 7.23 -18.09
C ARG A 6 0.49 6.40 -17.03
N GLU A 7 0.33 6.71 -15.74
CA GLU A 7 0.95 5.93 -14.66
C GLU A 7 0.42 4.50 -14.65
N VAL A 8 -0.88 4.30 -14.87
CA VAL A 8 -1.48 2.95 -14.97
C VAL A 8 -0.90 2.17 -16.15
N SER A 9 -0.70 2.82 -17.30
CA SER A 9 -0.01 2.20 -18.43
C SER A 9 1.44 1.84 -18.11
N MET A 10 2.12 2.60 -17.26
CA MET A 10 3.50 2.30 -16.86
C MET A 10 3.64 1.04 -16.00
N LEU A 11 2.61 0.67 -15.22
CA LEU A 11 2.60 -0.61 -14.50
C LEU A 11 2.82 -1.80 -15.45
N ARG A 12 2.22 -1.73 -16.65
CA ARG A 12 2.31 -2.77 -17.69
C ARG A 12 3.65 -2.80 -18.40
N VAL A 13 4.28 -1.63 -18.58
CA VAL A 13 5.56 -1.49 -19.27
C VAL A 13 6.73 -1.87 -18.36
N LEU A 14 6.61 -1.63 -17.06
CA LEU A 14 7.65 -1.91 -16.07
C LEU A 14 7.66 -3.41 -15.69
N LYS A 15 8.37 -4.21 -16.48
CA LYS A 15 8.50 -5.67 -16.26
C LYS A 15 9.21 -6.04 -14.97
N SER A 16 10.18 -5.23 -14.53
CA SER A 16 10.97 -5.46 -13.32
C SER A 16 11.01 -4.18 -12.47
N PRO A 17 10.07 -3.99 -11.55
CA PRO A 17 10.06 -2.82 -10.68
C PRO A 17 11.22 -2.87 -9.67
N PRO A 18 11.75 -1.72 -9.24
CA PRO A 18 12.58 -1.66 -8.05
C PRO A 18 11.84 -2.28 -6.86
N ASN A 19 12.49 -3.17 -6.11
CA ASN A 19 11.86 -3.93 -5.01
C ASN A 19 11.14 -3.02 -3.98
N VAL A 20 11.71 -1.85 -3.70
CA VAL A 20 11.11 -0.83 -2.83
C VAL A 20 9.76 -0.32 -3.35
N LEU A 21 9.64 -0.08 -4.65
CA LEU A 21 8.39 0.35 -5.26
C LEU A 21 7.36 -0.78 -5.27
N ALA A 22 7.80 -1.99 -5.63
CA ALA A 22 6.93 -3.16 -5.69
C ALA A 22 6.31 -3.47 -4.32
N ARG A 23 7.12 -3.44 -3.25
CA ARG A 23 6.64 -3.60 -1.86
C ARG A 23 5.68 -2.51 -1.45
N LEU A 24 5.97 -1.24 -1.77
CA LEU A 24 5.03 -0.15 -1.48
C LEU A 24 3.67 -0.41 -2.13
N LEU A 25 3.67 -0.83 -3.41
CA LEU A 25 2.44 -1.02 -4.16
C LEU A 25 1.67 -2.30 -3.78
N GLU A 26 2.21 -3.20 -2.96
CA GLU A 26 1.42 -4.25 -2.29
C GLU A 26 0.26 -3.64 -1.47
N GLY A 27 0.46 -2.43 -0.93
CA GLY A 27 -0.60 -1.70 -0.25
C GLY A 27 -1.82 -1.46 -1.13
N VAL A 28 -1.65 -1.32 -2.45
CA VAL A 28 -2.79 -1.20 -3.39
C VAL A 28 -3.60 -2.50 -3.42
N LEU A 29 -2.94 -3.67 -3.41
CA LEU A 29 -3.63 -4.95 -3.41
C LEU A 29 -4.40 -5.15 -2.11
N ILE A 30 -3.75 -4.88 -0.98
CA ILE A 30 -4.35 -5.02 0.35
C ILE A 30 -5.57 -4.10 0.49
N LEU A 31 -5.39 -2.80 0.22
CA LEU A 31 -6.46 -1.80 0.34
C LEU A 31 -7.65 -2.13 -0.57
N ARG A 32 -7.40 -2.62 -1.79
CA ARG A 32 -8.45 -3.02 -2.74
C ARG A 32 -8.92 -4.46 -2.57
N ARG A 33 -8.45 -5.17 -1.55
CA ARG A 33 -8.78 -6.59 -1.27
C ARG A 33 -8.62 -7.47 -2.51
N MET A 34 -7.57 -7.21 -3.28
CA MET A 34 -7.23 -7.94 -4.49
C MET A 34 -6.43 -9.20 -4.16
N PRO A 35 -6.43 -10.20 -5.05
CA PRO A 35 -5.57 -11.36 -4.90
C PRO A 35 -4.10 -10.94 -4.74
N VAL A 36 -3.42 -11.56 -3.77
CA VAL A 36 -1.96 -11.49 -3.61
C VAL A 36 -1.32 -12.76 -4.17
N GLY A 37 -0.06 -12.66 -4.59
CA GLY A 37 0.68 -13.79 -5.11
C GLY A 37 1.03 -14.81 -4.03
N GLU A 38 1.57 -15.95 -4.45
CA GLU A 38 2.13 -16.94 -3.52
C GLU A 38 3.24 -16.31 -2.67
N THR A 39 3.17 -16.56 -1.36
CA THR A 39 4.18 -16.08 -0.41
C THR A 39 5.47 -16.85 -0.60
N THR A 40 6.43 -16.23 -1.28
CA THR A 40 7.77 -16.77 -1.49
C THR A 40 8.81 -15.78 -0.99
N THR A 41 10.02 -16.26 -0.71
CA THR A 41 11.12 -15.42 -0.23
C THR A 41 12.20 -15.28 -1.29
N MET A 42 12.90 -14.13 -1.26
CA MET A 42 14.08 -13.84 -2.06
C MET A 42 15.20 -13.33 -1.17
N LEU A 43 16.45 -13.57 -1.58
CA LEU A 43 17.61 -13.05 -0.88
C LEU A 43 18.06 -11.73 -1.50
N VAL A 44 18.03 -10.64 -0.74
CA VAL A 44 18.52 -9.31 -1.16
C VAL A 44 19.57 -8.85 -0.18
N LYS A 45 20.83 -8.73 -0.63
CA LYS A 45 21.97 -8.30 0.19
C LYS A 45 22.10 -9.08 1.52
N GLY A 46 21.85 -10.39 1.48
CA GLY A 46 21.94 -11.26 2.65
C GLY A 46 20.71 -11.26 3.56
N VAL A 47 19.67 -10.50 3.23
CA VAL A 47 18.40 -10.46 3.97
C VAL A 47 17.31 -11.19 3.17
N HIS A 48 16.57 -12.07 3.83
CA HIS A 48 15.39 -12.69 3.24
C HIS A 48 14.24 -11.68 3.23
N LEU A 49 13.69 -11.41 2.05
CA LEU A 49 12.53 -10.55 1.84
C LEU A 49 11.42 -11.34 1.17
N LEU A 50 10.16 -10.94 1.39
CA LEU A 50 9.06 -11.47 0.62
C LEU A 50 9.14 -10.99 -0.83
N VAL A 51 8.86 -11.90 -1.77
CA VAL A 51 8.69 -11.54 -3.18
C VAL A 51 7.38 -10.78 -3.32
N PRO A 52 7.38 -9.52 -3.83
CA PRO A 52 6.17 -8.74 -3.99
C PRO A 52 5.30 -9.29 -5.14
N SER A 53 3.98 -9.15 -4.99
CA SER A 53 2.92 -9.61 -5.90
C SER A 53 2.75 -8.67 -7.12
N TRP A 54 3.85 -8.33 -7.79
CA TRP A 54 3.84 -7.36 -8.90
C TRP A 54 2.90 -7.78 -10.04
N LYS A 55 2.86 -9.08 -10.35
CA LYS A 55 1.98 -9.63 -11.38
C LYS A 55 0.51 -9.29 -11.10
N GLN A 56 0.07 -9.45 -9.86
CA GLN A 56 -1.30 -9.15 -9.43
C GLN A 56 -1.62 -7.66 -9.53
N ILE A 57 -0.66 -6.77 -9.24
CA ILE A 57 -0.83 -5.32 -9.43
C ILE A 57 -1.02 -5.00 -10.92
N VAL A 58 -0.20 -5.60 -11.79
CA VAL A 58 -0.31 -5.40 -13.24
C VAL A 58 -1.63 -5.95 -13.79
N GLU A 59 -2.07 -7.11 -13.35
CA GLU A 59 -3.37 -7.70 -13.72
C GLU A 59 -4.52 -6.82 -13.23
N GLY A 60 -4.46 -6.36 -11.98
CA GLY A 60 -5.45 -5.44 -11.41
C GLY A 60 -5.54 -4.11 -12.16
N SER A 61 -4.40 -3.58 -12.61
CA SER A 61 -4.34 -2.33 -13.39
C SER A 61 -5.02 -2.38 -14.75
N GLN A 62 -5.35 -3.58 -15.24
CA GLN A 62 -6.06 -3.78 -16.50
C GLN A 62 -7.58 -3.67 -16.34
N GLN A 63 -8.09 -3.68 -15.11
CA GLN A 63 -9.50 -3.41 -14.83
C GLN A 63 -9.81 -1.94 -15.22
N GLY A 64 -10.86 -1.73 -16.01
CA GLY A 64 -11.18 -0.42 -16.58
C GLY A 64 -11.50 0.66 -15.54
N ASP A 65 -11.84 0.24 -14.32
CA ASP A 65 -12.18 1.09 -13.18
C ASP A 65 -11.05 1.24 -12.16
N PHE A 66 -9.85 0.70 -12.43
CA PHE A 66 -8.70 0.73 -11.50
C PHE A 66 -8.47 2.12 -10.88
N VAL A 67 -8.42 3.15 -11.71
CA VAL A 67 -8.19 4.53 -11.26
C VAL A 67 -9.37 5.09 -10.48
N ALA A 68 -10.60 4.77 -10.91
CA ALA A 68 -11.81 5.21 -10.22
C ALA A 68 -11.86 4.63 -8.81
N GLN A 69 -11.61 3.34 -8.66
CA GLN A 69 -11.58 2.67 -7.35
C GLN A 69 -10.51 3.22 -6.39
N LEU A 70 -9.39 3.76 -6.90
CA LEU A 70 -8.39 4.42 -6.05
C LEU A 70 -8.83 5.82 -5.61
N PHE A 71 -9.54 6.56 -6.46
CA PHE A 71 -10.05 7.89 -6.13
C PHE A 71 -11.27 7.82 -5.21
N ASP A 72 -12.13 6.84 -5.43
CA ASP A 72 -13.38 6.65 -4.70
C ASP A 72 -13.19 5.69 -3.50
N PHE A 73 -11.95 5.37 -3.14
CA PHE A 73 -11.63 4.49 -2.02
C PHE A 73 -12.16 5.06 -0.69
N ASP A 74 -13.05 4.32 -0.03
CA ASP A 74 -13.57 4.68 1.28
C ASP A 74 -12.56 4.35 2.40
N LYS A 75 -11.72 5.33 2.71
CA LYS A 75 -10.75 5.24 3.81
C LYS A 75 -11.40 5.06 5.19
N ASN A 76 -12.67 5.40 5.38
CA ASN A 76 -13.35 5.20 6.67
C ASN A 76 -13.78 3.73 6.86
N GLY A 77 -13.81 2.95 5.78
CA GLY A 77 -14.06 1.51 5.81
C GLY A 77 -12.81 0.66 6.07
N LEU A 78 -11.68 1.26 6.47
CA LEU A 78 -10.48 0.53 6.87
C LEU A 78 -10.71 -0.14 8.22
N THR A 79 -10.36 -1.43 8.29
CA THR A 79 -10.47 -2.22 9.52
C THR A 79 -9.13 -2.36 10.24
N ASP A 80 -9.16 -2.91 11.45
CA ASP A 80 -7.96 -3.18 12.22
C ASP A 80 -7.07 -4.22 11.51
N GLU A 81 -7.68 -5.20 10.85
CA GLU A 81 -6.98 -6.19 10.04
C GLU A 81 -6.29 -5.55 8.83
N ASP A 82 -6.95 -4.59 8.15
CA ASP A 82 -6.31 -3.84 7.07
C ASP A 82 -5.07 -3.11 7.60
N ALA A 83 -5.17 -2.44 8.75
CA ALA A 83 -4.05 -1.73 9.37
C ALA A 83 -2.91 -2.68 9.81
N GLU A 84 -3.23 -3.87 10.32
CA GLU A 84 -2.24 -4.89 10.68
C GLU A 84 -1.50 -5.43 9.45
N LEU A 85 -2.22 -5.73 8.37
CA LEU A 85 -1.61 -6.18 7.11
C LEU A 85 -0.74 -5.12 6.46
N LEU A 86 -1.10 -3.84 6.60
CA LEU A 86 -0.36 -2.71 6.03
C LEU A 86 0.85 -2.29 6.88
N TYR A 87 0.89 -2.65 8.17
CA TYR A 87 1.92 -2.23 9.11
C TYR A 87 3.36 -2.52 8.63
N PRO A 88 3.69 -3.72 8.11
CA PRO A 88 5.05 -4.01 7.63
C PRO A 88 5.49 -3.09 6.49
N LEU A 89 4.57 -2.69 5.62
CA LEU A 89 4.84 -1.80 4.47
C LEU A 89 5.11 -0.34 4.90
N ASN A 90 4.58 0.05 6.07
CA ASN A 90 4.82 1.36 6.66
C ASN A 90 6.11 1.40 7.50
N ALA A 91 6.39 0.32 8.25
CA ALA A 91 7.56 0.19 9.12
C ALA A 91 8.88 0.07 8.34
N GLU A 92 8.85 -0.56 7.17
CA GLU A 92 9.93 -0.42 6.20
C GLU A 92 9.95 1.04 5.71
N SER A 93 10.85 1.84 6.30
CA SER A 93 11.10 3.26 6.00
C SER A 93 11.51 3.50 4.54
N VAL A 94 10.60 3.23 3.61
CA VAL A 94 10.78 3.46 2.19
C VAL A 94 10.72 4.96 1.98
N LYS A 95 11.90 5.56 1.82
CA LYS A 95 12.06 7.00 1.63
C LYS A 95 11.42 7.38 0.30
N VAL A 96 10.47 8.31 0.33
CA VAL A 96 9.80 8.84 -0.88
C VAL A 96 10.82 9.34 -1.92
N ALA A 97 11.97 9.85 -1.47
CA ALA A 97 13.08 10.23 -2.33
C ALA A 97 13.67 9.06 -3.15
N GLU A 98 13.76 7.87 -2.55
CA GLU A 98 14.26 6.66 -3.24
C GLU A 98 13.27 6.17 -4.28
N ILE A 99 11.97 6.25 -3.99
CA ILE A 99 10.91 5.93 -4.96
C ILE A 99 10.93 6.91 -6.13
N ARG A 100 10.97 8.22 -5.85
CA ARG A 100 10.96 9.25 -6.89
C ARG A 100 12.19 9.13 -7.80
N LYS A 101 13.36 8.82 -7.23
CA LYS A 101 14.58 8.56 -7.99
C LYS A 101 14.50 7.28 -8.82
N ALA A 102 13.85 6.23 -8.31
CA ALA A 102 13.78 4.94 -8.98
C ALA A 102 12.67 4.84 -10.04
N CYS A 103 11.55 5.57 -9.88
CA CYS A 103 10.40 5.47 -10.77
C CYS A 103 9.47 6.70 -10.71
N GLY A 104 9.95 7.86 -11.17
CA GLY A 104 9.13 9.09 -11.23
C GLY A 104 7.83 8.95 -12.04
N ALA A 105 7.74 7.97 -12.94
CA ALA A 105 6.56 7.69 -13.75
C ALA A 105 5.39 7.02 -12.99
N LEU A 106 5.61 6.60 -11.73
CA LEU A 106 4.59 6.02 -10.83
C LEU A 106 4.45 6.84 -9.54
N SER A 107 4.86 8.11 -9.57
CA SER A 107 4.93 8.96 -8.38
C SER A 107 3.57 9.25 -7.75
N GLY A 108 2.51 9.38 -8.57
CA GLY A 108 1.14 9.59 -8.10
C GLY A 108 0.63 8.38 -7.33
N LEU A 109 0.76 7.19 -7.93
CA LEU A 109 0.37 5.94 -7.29
C LEU A 109 1.15 5.70 -5.98
N ALA A 110 2.47 5.87 -6.01
CA ALA A 110 3.28 5.72 -4.80
C ALA A 110 2.91 6.72 -3.70
N THR A 111 2.60 7.96 -4.08
CA THR A 111 2.16 9.00 -3.13
C THR A 111 0.81 8.63 -2.51
N TRP A 112 -0.14 8.15 -3.32
CA TRP A 112 -1.45 7.70 -2.85
C TRP A 112 -1.30 6.52 -1.87
N THR A 113 -0.52 5.50 -2.22
CA THR A 113 -0.34 4.33 -1.36
C THR A 113 0.32 4.71 -0.04
N ARG A 114 1.36 5.56 -0.06
CA ARG A 114 1.98 6.07 1.16
C ARG A 114 1.00 6.85 2.04
N ALA A 115 0.14 7.68 1.43
CA ALA A 115 -0.86 8.44 2.18
C ALA A 115 -1.88 7.51 2.85
N MET A 116 -2.29 6.43 2.20
CA MET A 116 -3.20 5.45 2.79
C MET A 116 -2.53 4.62 3.90
N LEU A 117 -1.26 4.23 3.74
CA LEU A 117 -0.49 3.58 4.82
C LEU A 117 -0.40 4.46 6.07
N ALA A 118 -0.08 5.74 5.89
CA ALA A 118 -0.02 6.70 6.99
C ALA A 118 -1.39 6.93 7.64
N TYR A 119 -2.46 6.93 6.83
CA TYR A 119 -3.83 7.05 7.34
C TYR A 119 -4.23 5.83 8.18
N ALA A 120 -3.96 4.61 7.71
CA ALA A 120 -4.25 3.38 8.45
C ALA A 120 -3.51 3.32 9.79
N ASP A 121 -2.24 3.72 9.82
CA ASP A 121 -1.44 3.80 11.05
C ASP A 121 -2.00 4.83 12.04
N ALA A 122 -2.41 6.01 11.55
CA ALA A 122 -3.04 7.03 12.38
C ALA A 122 -4.40 6.58 12.93
N LEU A 123 -5.23 5.90 12.12
CA LEU A 123 -6.53 5.38 12.52
C LEU A 123 -6.40 4.39 13.70
N LYS A 124 -5.42 3.48 13.62
CA LYS A 124 -5.11 2.54 14.70
C LYS A 124 -4.75 3.24 16.02
N GLY A 125 -4.00 4.32 15.95
CA GLY A 125 -3.69 5.16 17.11
C GLY A 125 -4.95 5.75 17.74
N VAL A 126 -5.85 6.30 16.91
CA VAL A 126 -7.12 6.89 17.38
C VAL A 126 -8.04 5.84 18.00
N GLN A 127 -8.20 4.67 17.38
CA GLN A 127 -9.05 3.60 17.92
C GLN A 127 -8.57 3.16 19.30
N ARG A 128 -7.26 2.95 19.45
CA ARG A 128 -6.66 2.61 20.75
C ARG A 128 -6.96 3.64 21.83
N GLU A 129 -6.89 4.93 21.49
CA GLU A 129 -7.25 6.00 22.44
C GLU A 129 -8.72 5.97 22.85
N LEU A 130 -9.62 5.72 21.89
CA LEU A 130 -11.07 5.60 22.14
C LEU A 130 -11.39 4.43 23.05
N GLU A 131 -10.75 3.27 22.85
CA GLU A 131 -10.91 2.09 23.70
C GLU A 131 -10.45 2.35 25.14
N LEU A 132 -9.30 3.02 25.30
CA LEU A 132 -8.77 3.39 26.62
C LEU A 132 -9.72 4.35 27.35
N LYS A 133 -10.28 5.33 26.64
CA LYS A 133 -11.30 6.25 27.18
C LYS A 133 -12.57 5.50 27.60
N ALA A 134 -13.09 4.63 26.75
CA ALA A 134 -14.28 3.82 27.05
C ALA A 134 -14.07 2.89 28.26
N GLN A 135 -12.88 2.30 28.41
CA GLN A 135 -12.54 1.50 29.59
C GLN A 135 -12.44 2.34 30.86
N ALA A 136 -11.93 3.57 30.79
CA ALA A 136 -11.85 4.47 31.92
C ALA A 136 -13.24 4.93 32.38
N GLU A 137 -14.17 5.18 31.45
CA GLU A 137 -15.56 5.52 31.75
C GLU A 137 -16.31 4.37 32.41
N ARG A 138 -16.11 3.13 31.95
CA ARG A 138 -16.73 1.93 32.56
C ARG A 138 -16.27 1.64 34.00
N LYS A 139 -15.12 2.21 34.40
CA LYS A 139 -14.54 2.06 35.75
C LYS A 139 -14.92 3.19 36.70
N ARG A 140 -15.67 4.20 36.23
CA ARG A 140 -16.23 5.28 37.05
C ARG A 140 -17.64 4.94 37.48
#